data_AF-A0A6A0A8N5-F1
#
_entry.id   AF-A0A6A0A8N5-F1
#
_cell.length_a   1.000
_cell.length_b   1.000
_cell.length_c   1.000
_cell.angle_alpha   90.00
_cell.angle_beta   90.00
_cell.angle_gamma   90.00
#
_symmetry.space_group_name_H-M   'P 1'
#
loop_
_entity.id
_entity.type
_entity.pdbx_description
1 polymer ?
#
loop_
_entity_poly.entity_id
_entity_poly.type
_entity_poly.pdbx_seq_one_letter_code
_entity_poly.pdbx_strand_id
1 'polypeptide(L)'
;MVFTHMVGVQALLAWNYDLTLEALEVFVYLAQEELQCQGGYLVEHVSGFMLTAFLKPAAAILWSLRVQDAMMHEPWSDVLLSHEMCEEVIVALAPRAAWRIVA
;
A
#
# COMPACT_ATOMS: atom_id res chain seq x y z
N MET A 1 -15.89 2.58 -5.07
CA MET A 1 -15.29 1.45 -4.34
C MET A 1 -13.86 1.30 -4.81
N VAL A 2 -12.97 0.83 -3.94
CA VAL A 2 -11.58 0.51 -4.27
C VAL A 2 -11.32 -0.93 -3.88
N PHE A 3 -10.66 -1.67 -4.77
CA PHE A 3 -10.15 -3.01 -4.53
C PHE A 3 -8.64 -2.89 -4.33
N THR A 4 -8.16 -3.29 -3.16
CA THR A 4 -6.74 -3.25 -2.81
C THR A 4 -6.26 -4.65 -2.56
N HIS A 5 -5.15 -5.03 -3.18
CA HIS A 5 -4.54 -6.35 -3.02
C HIS A 5 -3.03 -6.21 -2.75
N MET A 6 -2.56 -6.88 -1.71
CA MET A 6 -1.14 -7.10 -1.47
C MET A 6 -0.65 -8.22 -2.41
N VAL A 7 0.37 -7.90 -3.20
CA VAL A 7 0.96 -8.85 -4.16
C VAL A 7 1.86 -9.83 -3.42
N GLY A 8 1.82 -11.11 -3.78
CA GLY A 8 2.78 -12.09 -3.27
C GLY A 8 2.49 -12.68 -1.89
N VAL A 9 1.38 -12.33 -1.24
CA VAL A 9 1.03 -12.78 0.12
C VAL A 9 1.14 -14.29 0.30
N GLN A 10 0.68 -15.09 -0.66
CA GLN A 10 0.74 -16.56 -0.53
C GLN A 10 2.17 -17.10 -0.57
N ALA A 11 3.05 -16.47 -1.35
CA ALA A 11 4.47 -16.84 -1.38
C ALA A 11 5.16 -16.43 -0.06
N LEU A 12 4.85 -15.23 0.45
CA LEU A 12 5.38 -14.73 1.72
C LEU A 12 4.91 -15.57 2.91
N LEU A 13 3.62 -15.96 2.97
CA LEU A 13 3.08 -16.85 4.01
C LEU A 13 3.75 -18.23 4.00
N ALA A 14 4.10 -18.75 2.83
CA ALA A 14 4.81 -20.02 2.69
C ALA A 14 6.28 -19.91 3.12
N TRP A 15 6.91 -18.74 2.92
CA TRP A 15 8.28 -18.46 3.33
C TRP A 15 8.41 -18.22 4.83
N ASN A 16 7.60 -17.31 5.38
CA ASN A 16 7.58 -16.98 6.79
C ASN A 16 6.17 -16.53 7.21
N TYR A 17 5.43 -17.47 7.78
CA TYR A 17 4.01 -17.30 8.12
C TYR A 17 3.79 -16.17 9.13
N ASP A 18 4.48 -16.23 10.27
CA ASP A 18 4.27 -15.29 11.38
C ASP A 18 4.67 -13.87 10.98
N LEU A 19 5.84 -13.70 10.35
CA LEU A 19 6.30 -12.39 9.89
C LEU A 19 5.37 -11.78 8.83
N THR A 20 4.80 -12.62 7.97
CA THR A 20 3.86 -12.15 6.94
C THR A 20 2.53 -11.73 7.57
N LEU A 21 2.04 -12.45 8.57
CA LEU A 21 0.85 -12.03 9.31
C LEU A 21 1.05 -10.69 10.01
N GLU A 22 2.18 -10.51 10.69
CA GLU A 22 2.53 -9.23 11.32
C GLU A 22 2.55 -8.08 10.29
N ALA A 23 3.16 -8.31 9.12
CA ALA A 23 3.20 -7.31 8.06
C ALA A 23 1.80 -6.97 7.49
N LEU A 24 0.92 -7.97 7.38
CA LEU A 24 -0.46 -7.77 6.96
C LEU A 24 -1.27 -6.99 8.00
N GLU A 25 -1.03 -7.22 9.29
CA GLU A 25 -1.67 -6.45 10.37
C GLU A 25 -1.27 -4.98 10.32
N VAL A 26 0.01 -4.68 10.05
CA VAL A 26 0.49 -3.30 9.85
C VAL A 26 -0.19 -2.66 8.62
N PHE A 27 -0.26 -3.37 7.50
CA PHE A 27 -1.03 -2.89 6.33
C PHE A 27 -2.47 -2.57 6.68
N VAL A 28 -3.16 -3.47 7.39
CA VAL A 28 -4.57 -3.30 7.78
C VAL A 28 -4.73 -2.07 8.66
N TYR A 29 -3.85 -1.91 9.65
CA TYR A 29 -3.85 -0.78 10.57
C TYR A 29 -3.72 0.55 9.82
N LEU A 30 -2.68 0.70 9.00
CA LEU A 30 -2.43 1.93 8.21
C LEU A 30 -3.58 2.21 7.25
N ALA A 31 -4.09 1.17 6.57
CA ALA A 31 -5.20 1.30 5.64
C ALA A 31 -6.49 1.75 6.33
N GLN A 32 -6.78 1.23 7.52
CA GLN A 32 -7.96 1.59 8.30
C GLN A 32 -7.86 2.99 8.92
N GLU A 33 -6.68 3.40 9.38
CA GLU A 33 -6.45 4.75 9.90
C GLU A 33 -6.77 5.80 8.82
N GLU A 34 -6.17 5.64 7.63
CA GLU A 34 -6.44 6.53 6.50
C GLU A 34 -7.89 6.43 6.01
N LEU A 35 -8.51 5.25 6.12
CA LEU A 35 -9.90 5.06 5.72
C LEU A 35 -10.84 5.90 6.58
N GLN A 36 -10.58 5.97 7.90
CA GLN A 36 -11.34 6.80 8.82
C GLN A 36 -11.17 8.30 8.50
N CYS A 37 -9.95 8.74 8.20
CA CYS A 37 -9.66 10.12 7.80
C CYS A 37 -10.43 10.57 6.54
N GLN A 38 -10.69 9.65 5.61
CA GLN A 38 -11.40 9.93 4.36
C GLN A 38 -12.92 9.65 4.44
N GLY A 39 -13.44 9.25 5.60
CA GLY A 39 -14.85 8.87 5.77
C GLY A 39 -15.24 7.66 4.91
N GLY A 40 -14.29 6.76 4.66
CA GLY A 40 -14.51 5.53 3.95
C GLY A 40 -15.09 4.43 4.84
N TYR A 41 -15.59 3.37 4.20
CA TYR A 41 -16.17 2.21 4.87
C TYR A 41 -15.49 0.93 4.39
N LEU A 42 -15.09 0.07 5.34
CA LEU A 42 -14.53 -1.24 5.03
C LEU A 42 -15.67 -2.22 4.76
N VAL A 43 -15.76 -2.72 3.53
CA VAL A 43 -16.78 -3.68 3.12
C VAL A 43 -16.31 -5.11 3.42
N GLU A 44 -15.06 -5.42 3.07
CA GLU A 44 -14.49 -6.76 3.22
C GLU A 44 -12.97 -6.65 3.42
N HIS A 45 -12.42 -7.53 4.25
CA HIS A 45 -10.98 -7.74 4.38
C HIS A 45 -10.68 -9.23 4.55
N VAL A 46 -9.83 -9.79 3.68
CA VAL A 46 -9.40 -11.19 3.72
C VAL A 46 -7.95 -11.29 3.22
N SER A 47 -7.02 -11.72 4.07
CA SER A 47 -5.66 -12.13 3.66
C SER A 47 -4.94 -11.19 2.67
N GLY A 48 -4.84 -9.90 3.01
CA GLY A 48 -4.18 -8.90 2.16
C GLY A 48 -5.05 -8.34 1.02
N PHE A 49 -6.33 -8.71 0.97
CA PHE A 49 -7.35 -8.06 0.16
C PHE A 49 -8.22 -7.14 1.01
N MET A 50 -8.51 -5.93 0.51
CA MET A 50 -9.54 -5.04 1.05
C MET A 50 -10.49 -4.54 -0.04
N LEU A 51 -11.78 -4.55 0.26
CA LEU A 51 -12.80 -3.82 -0.48
C LEU A 51 -13.27 -2.64 0.38
N THR A 52 -13.06 -1.43 -0.13
CA THR A 52 -13.46 -0.19 0.56
C THR A 52 -14.43 0.63 -0.28
N ALA A 53 -15.38 1.27 0.40
CA ALA A 53 -16.39 2.13 -0.20
C ALA A 53 -16.21 3.57 0.26
N PHE A 54 -16.46 4.52 -0.65
CA PHE A 54 -16.33 5.95 -0.41
C PHE A 54 -17.51 6.68 -1.05
N LEU A 55 -17.98 7.73 -0.39
CA LEU A 55 -19.05 8.57 -0.91
C LEU A 55 -18.59 9.44 -2.10
N LYS A 56 -17.33 9.86 -2.11
CA LYS A 56 -16.74 10.75 -3.12
C LYS A 56 -15.56 10.06 -3.81
N PRO A 57 -15.47 10.10 -5.15
CA PRO A 57 -14.32 9.54 -5.88
C PRO A 57 -12.97 10.14 -5.45
N ALA A 58 -12.93 11.45 -5.16
CA ALA A 58 -11.71 12.12 -4.70
C ALA A 58 -11.18 11.55 -3.37
N ALA A 59 -12.07 11.17 -2.45
CA ALA A 59 -11.68 10.56 -1.18
C ALA A 59 -11.07 9.17 -1.39
N ALA A 60 -11.60 8.39 -2.33
CA ALA A 60 -11.04 7.10 -2.70
C ALA A 60 -9.62 7.22 -3.26
N ILE A 61 -9.39 8.18 -4.17
CA ILE A 61 -8.06 8.43 -4.75
C ILE A 61 -7.09 8.89 -3.66
N LEU A 62 -7.51 9.83 -2.81
CA LEU A 62 -6.66 10.35 -1.74
C LEU A 62 -6.30 9.26 -0.72
N TRP A 63 -7.27 8.43 -0.33
CA TRP A 63 -7.02 7.26 0.51
C TRP A 63 -5.97 6.33 -0.11
N SER A 64 -6.13 5.94 -1.38
CA SER A 64 -5.19 5.04 -2.05
C SER A 64 -3.76 5.59 -2.06
N LEU A 65 -3.60 6.89 -2.30
CA LEU A 65 -2.28 7.53 -2.27
C LEU A 65 -1.70 7.58 -0.87
N ARG A 66 -2.52 7.88 0.15
CA ARG A 66 -2.08 7.96 1.54
C ARG A 66 -1.67 6.60 2.11
N VAL A 67 -2.40 5.54 1.78
CA VAL A 67 -2.04 4.18 2.19
C VAL A 67 -0.71 3.75 1.55
N GLN A 68 -0.49 4.05 0.27
CA GLN A 68 0.80 3.80 -0.37
C GLN A 68 1.93 4.60 0.28
N ASP A 69 1.71 5.89 0.52
CA ASP A 69 2.69 6.77 1.18
C ASP A 69 3.02 6.28 2.60
N ALA A 70 2.02 5.87 3.38
CA ALA A 70 2.22 5.31 4.71
C ALA A 70 3.04 4.02 4.67
N MET A 71 2.70 3.06 3.80
CA MET A 71 3.45 1.81 3.65
C MET A 71 4.90 2.03 3.18
N MET A 72 5.17 3.07 2.39
CA MET A 72 6.53 3.41 1.94
C MET A 72 7.41 3.97 3.06
N HIS A 73 6.81 4.55 4.10
CA HIS A 73 7.54 5.15 5.23
C HIS A 73 7.50 4.28 6.50
N GLU A 74 6.76 3.17 6.47
CA GLU A 74 6.71 2.22 7.57
C GLU A 74 8.09 1.58 7.78
N PRO A 75 8.63 1.54 9.01
CA PRO A 75 9.91 0.91 9.32
C PRO A 75 9.78 -0.62 9.32
N TRP A 76 9.67 -1.21 8.14
CA TRP A 76 9.60 -2.66 7.96
C TRP A 76 10.83 -3.37 8.53
N SER A 77 10.64 -4.61 9.03
CA SER A 77 11.75 -5.39 9.57
C SER A 77 12.80 -5.71 8.50
N ASP A 78 14.07 -5.69 8.89
CA ASP A 78 15.20 -6.06 8.01
C ASP A 78 15.04 -7.47 7.42
N VAL A 79 14.42 -8.39 8.17
CA VAL A 79 14.16 -9.77 7.72
C VAL A 79 13.17 -9.77 6.56
N LEU A 80 12.10 -8.98 6.64
CA LEU A 80 11.12 -8.85 5.56
C LEU A 80 11.78 -8.23 4.32
N LEU A 81 12.53 -7.13 4.49
CA LEU A 81 13.21 -6.42 3.41
C LEU A 81 14.35 -7.24 2.76
N SER A 82 14.86 -8.27 3.45
CA SER A 82 15.85 -9.19 2.88
C SER A 82 15.25 -10.18 1.85
N HIS A 83 13.91 -10.29 1.79
CA HIS A 83 13.23 -11.16 0.84
C HIS A 83 13.10 -10.47 -0.53
N GLU A 84 13.36 -11.17 -1.63
CA GLU A 84 13.39 -10.61 -2.99
C GLU A 84 12.10 -9.88 -3.42
N MET A 85 10.95 -10.25 -2.84
CA MET A 85 9.66 -9.62 -3.14
C MET A 85 9.39 -8.32 -2.37
N CYS A 86 10.18 -8.05 -1.33
CA CYS A 86 10.01 -6.92 -0.42
C CYS A 86 11.29 -6.07 -0.34
N GLU A 87 12.25 -6.31 -1.23
CA GLU A 87 13.49 -5.56 -1.26
C GLU A 87 13.25 -4.08 -1.54
N GLU A 88 14.06 -3.22 -0.91
CA GLU A 88 14.00 -1.79 -1.15
C GLU A 88 14.61 -1.46 -2.53
N VAL A 89 13.85 -0.73 -3.34
CA VAL A 89 14.28 -0.31 -4.67
C VAL A 89 14.45 1.20 -4.72
N ILE A 90 15.67 1.65 -5.00
CA ILE A 90 15.97 3.07 -5.22
C ILE A 90 15.68 3.43 -6.68
N VAL A 91 14.63 4.23 -6.89
CA VAL A 91 14.27 4.72 -8.23
C VAL A 91 14.92 6.08 -8.47
N ALA A 92 15.90 6.14 -9.37
CA ALA A 92 16.45 7.40 -9.86
C ALA A 92 15.48 8.02 -10.89
N LEU A 93 14.85 9.13 -10.52
CA LEU A 93 14.04 9.91 -11.46
C LEU A 93 14.96 10.67 -12.42
N ALA A 94 14.81 10.40 -13.72
CA ALA A 94 15.42 11.25 -14.74
C ALA A 94 14.87 12.68 -14.61
N PRO A 95 15.71 13.72 -14.81
CA PRO A 95 15.26 15.10 -14.74
C PRO A 95 14.13 15.33 -15.74
N ARG A 96 13.04 15.95 -15.27
CA ARG A 96 11.84 16.22 -16.05
C ARG A 96 12.22 17.08 -17.26
N ALA A 97 12.07 16.55 -18.47
CA ALA A 97 12.34 17.31 -19.68
C ALA A 97 11.47 18.57 -19.70
N ALA A 98 12.11 19.74 -19.71
CA ALA A 98 11.43 21.01 -19.88
C ALA A 98 10.90 21.08 -21.31
N TRP A 99 9.64 20.72 -21.51
CA TRP A 99 8.97 20.99 -22.77
C TRP A 99 8.90 22.52 -22.92
N ARG A 100 9.57 23.05 -23.95
CA ARG A 100 9.35 24.42 -24.43
C ARG A 100 8.17 24.37 -25.40
N ILE A 101 7.05 25.00 -25.06
CA ILE A 101 6.08 25.40 -26.10
C ILE A 101 6.80 26.47 -26.91
N VAL A 102 7.14 26.14 -28.16
CA VAL A 102 7.51 27.14 -29.15
C VAL A 102 6.19 27.72 -29.65
N ALA A 103 5.92 28.98 -29.30
CA ALA A 103 4.78 29.76 -29.79
C ALA A 103 5.04 30.25 -31.22
#